data_AF-A0A2M7GHG9-F1
#
_entry.id   AF-A0A2M7GHG9-F1
#
_cell.length_a   1.000
_cell.length_b   1.000
_cell.length_c   1.000
_cell.angle_alpha   90.00
_cell.angle_beta   90.00
_cell.angle_gamma   90.00
#
_symmetry.space_group_name_H-M   'P 1'
#
loop_
_entity.id
_entity.type
_entity.pdbx_description
1 polymer ?
#
loop_
_entity_poly.entity_id
_entity_poly.type
_entity_poly.pdbx_seq_one_letter_code
_entity_poly.pdbx_strand_id
1 'polypeptide(L)'
;MTGAATTTSEPAAPPTSVVIHDLDQARRVLASAARAERPVRLVSAPGAGAYLGPALFNEIVERARAAEPAARTTACLDCGEEPGTAMAALRHGIDAVTLSAAPDILAKVADAAQQAGARVVPPPANALDMAEAGAERRLDDWLRGDTDHD
;
A
#
# COMPACT_ATOMS: atom_id res chain seq x y z
N MET A 1 -21.28 25.74 -30.37
CA MET A 1 -21.91 25.33 -29.09
C MET A 1 -21.05 24.25 -28.48
N THR A 2 -20.56 24.57 -27.28
CA THR A 2 -20.01 23.73 -26.20
C THR A 2 -18.83 22.82 -26.54
N GLY A 3 -17.67 23.25 -26.04
CA GLY A 3 -16.40 22.55 -26.11
C GLY A 3 -16.37 21.30 -25.22
N ALA A 4 -15.54 20.35 -25.64
CA ALA A 4 -15.17 19.18 -24.88
C ALA A 4 -14.37 19.60 -23.64
N ALA A 5 -14.89 19.29 -22.46
CA ALA A 5 -14.13 19.38 -21.23
C ALA A 5 -13.13 18.22 -21.20
N THR A 6 -11.86 18.55 -21.44
CA THR A 6 -10.70 17.76 -21.05
C THR A 6 -10.79 17.42 -19.56
N THR A 7 -11.03 16.16 -19.22
CA THR A 7 -10.71 15.65 -17.87
C THR A 7 -9.20 15.44 -17.83
N THR A 8 -8.47 16.53 -17.60
CA THR A 8 -7.10 16.45 -17.11
C THR A 8 -7.19 15.81 -15.73
N SER A 9 -6.88 14.52 -15.64
CA SER A 9 -6.73 13.83 -14.36
C SER A 9 -5.57 14.51 -13.62
N GLU A 10 -5.89 15.37 -12.68
CA GLU A 10 -4.97 15.82 -11.64
C GLU A 10 -4.34 14.57 -11.00
N PRO A 11 -3.03 14.57 -10.69
CA PRO A 11 -2.46 13.50 -9.90
C PRO A 11 -3.12 13.56 -8.53
N ALA A 12 -4.12 12.69 -8.33
CA ALA A 12 -4.79 12.52 -7.06
C ALA A 12 -3.73 12.35 -5.97
N ALA A 13 -3.87 13.08 -4.86
CA ALA A 13 -2.98 12.98 -3.72
C ALA A 13 -2.74 11.49 -3.39
N PRO A 14 -1.50 11.09 -3.08
CA PRO A 14 -1.19 9.69 -2.85
C PRO A 14 -2.12 9.12 -1.77
N PRO A 15 -2.60 7.87 -1.93
CA PRO A 15 -3.51 7.28 -0.96
C PRO A 15 -2.87 7.25 0.42
N THR A 16 -3.69 7.52 1.44
CA THR A 16 -3.26 7.46 2.83
C THR A 16 -2.68 6.08 3.14
N SER A 17 -1.48 6.05 3.74
CA SER A 17 -0.78 4.80 4.04
C SER A 17 -1.08 4.33 5.46
N VAL A 18 -1.32 3.04 5.61
CA VAL A 18 -1.58 2.40 6.91
C VAL A 18 -0.77 1.11 7.00
N VAL A 19 0.07 0.99 8.03
CA VAL A 19 0.85 -0.22 8.29
C VAL A 19 -0.03 -1.26 8.97
N ILE A 20 0.00 -2.48 8.44
CA ILE A 20 -0.73 -3.64 8.96
C ILE A 20 0.23 -4.79 9.30
N HIS A 21 -0.15 -5.58 10.29
CA HIS A 21 0.63 -6.72 10.79
C HIS A 21 -0.10 -8.05 10.62
N ASP A 22 -1.43 -8.01 10.44
CA ASP A 22 -2.27 -9.20 10.31
C ASP A 22 -3.53 -8.94 9.48
N LEU A 23 -4.30 -10.02 9.24
CA LEU A 23 -5.53 -10.00 8.46
C LEU A 23 -6.67 -9.20 9.11
N ASP A 24 -6.76 -9.20 10.44
CA ASP A 24 -7.85 -8.51 11.11
C ASP A 24 -7.64 -7.00 11.09
N GLN A 25 -6.40 -6.55 11.22
CA GLN A 25 -6.01 -5.17 10.98
C GLN A 25 -6.30 -4.76 9.52
N ALA A 26 -5.89 -5.57 8.54
CA ALA A 26 -6.17 -5.30 7.13
C ALA A 26 -7.67 -5.11 6.87
N ARG A 27 -8.52 -6.01 7.38
CA ARG A 27 -9.98 -5.91 7.26
C ARG A 27 -10.54 -4.64 7.90
N ARG A 28 -10.10 -4.30 9.11
CA ARG A 28 -10.55 -3.08 9.80
C ARG A 28 -10.22 -1.82 9.00
N VAL A 29 -9.01 -1.75 8.46
CA VAL A 29 -8.57 -0.65 7.60
C VAL A 29 -9.43 -0.56 6.34
N LEU A 30 -9.68 -1.68 5.67
CA LEU A 30 -10.50 -1.67 4.45
C LEU A 30 -11.97 -1.33 4.72
N ALA A 31 -12.54 -1.85 5.80
CA ALA A 31 -13.90 -1.52 6.21
C ALA A 31 -14.05 -0.02 6.51
N SER A 32 -13.06 0.58 7.19
CA SER A 32 -13.04 2.03 7.44
C SER A 32 -12.88 2.84 6.15
N ALA A 33 -11.94 2.45 5.29
CA ALA A 33 -11.70 3.09 4.00
C ALA A 33 -12.94 3.04 3.09
N ALA A 34 -13.67 1.91 3.08
CA ALA A 34 -14.93 1.76 2.37
C ALA A 34 -16.01 2.72 2.91
N ARG A 35 -16.19 2.79 4.24
CA ARG A 35 -17.16 3.72 4.87
C ARG A 35 -16.83 5.19 4.63
N ALA A 36 -15.55 5.54 4.62
CA ALA A 36 -15.09 6.89 4.35
C ALA A 36 -15.07 7.23 2.84
N GLU A 37 -15.27 6.23 1.98
CA GLU A 37 -15.08 6.33 0.54
C GLU A 37 -13.69 6.90 0.17
N ARG A 38 -12.65 6.54 0.92
CA ARG A 38 -11.27 7.02 0.71
C ARG A 38 -10.37 5.89 0.22
N PRO A 39 -9.46 6.15 -0.73
CA PRO A 39 -8.48 5.17 -1.12
C PRO A 39 -7.42 5.00 -0.02
N VAL A 40 -6.97 3.76 0.21
CA VAL A 40 -5.95 3.44 1.21
C VAL A 40 -4.84 2.58 0.61
N ARG A 41 -3.62 2.79 1.07
CA ARG A 41 -2.50 1.87 0.82
C ARG A 41 -2.22 1.06 2.08
N LEU A 42 -2.42 -0.26 2.00
CA LEU A 42 -1.95 -1.18 3.02
C LEU A 42 -0.44 -1.35 2.86
N VAL A 43 0.32 -1.06 3.90
CA VAL A 43 1.78 -1.19 3.91
C VAL A 43 2.14 -2.28 4.91
N SER A 44 3.11 -3.12 4.60
CA SER A 44 3.65 -4.04 5.60
C SER A 44 4.47 -3.29 6.64
N ALA A 45 4.75 -3.91 7.79
CA ALA A 45 5.78 -3.41 8.68
C ALA A 45 7.17 -3.40 8.01
N PRO A 46 8.12 -2.58 8.53
CA PRO A 46 9.45 -2.50 7.96
C PRO A 46 10.15 -3.86 7.85
N GLY A 47 10.74 -4.14 6.68
CA GLY A 47 11.43 -5.40 6.40
C GLY A 47 10.55 -6.66 6.38
N ALA A 48 9.22 -6.54 6.39
CA ALA A 48 8.31 -7.69 6.43
C ALA A 48 8.51 -8.68 5.29
N GLY A 49 8.99 -8.25 4.13
CA GLY A 49 9.31 -9.15 3.02
C GLY A 49 10.25 -10.29 3.44
N ALA A 50 11.22 -10.03 4.33
CA ALA A 50 12.21 -11.02 4.74
C ALA A 50 11.67 -12.04 5.75
N TYR A 51 10.80 -11.63 6.69
CA TYR A 51 10.31 -12.52 7.77
C TYR A 51 8.88 -13.02 7.58
N LEU A 52 7.99 -12.22 6.99
CA LEU A 52 6.61 -12.61 6.68
C LEU A 52 6.56 -13.35 5.33
N GLY A 53 7.38 -12.91 4.38
CA GLY A 53 7.41 -13.45 3.03
C GLY A 53 6.31 -12.87 2.13
N PRO A 54 6.57 -12.70 0.83
CA PRO A 54 5.60 -12.08 -0.07
C PRO A 54 4.29 -12.87 -0.25
N ALA A 55 4.35 -14.20 -0.21
CA ALA A 55 3.18 -15.05 -0.40
C ALA A 55 2.14 -14.84 0.72
N LEU A 56 2.59 -14.80 1.98
CA LEU A 56 1.70 -14.63 3.13
C LEU A 56 1.13 -13.21 3.20
N PHE A 57 1.95 -12.19 2.93
CA PHE A 57 1.45 -10.81 2.82
C PHE A 57 0.35 -10.68 1.75
N ASN A 58 0.57 -11.28 0.57
CA ASN A 58 -0.42 -11.28 -0.50
C ASN A 58 -1.71 -12.00 -0.07
N GLU A 59 -1.62 -13.14 0.62
CA GLU A 59 -2.79 -13.86 1.14
C GLU A 59 -3.60 -13.00 2.14
N ILE A 60 -2.93 -12.26 3.02
CA ILE A 60 -3.56 -11.31 3.93
C ILE A 60 -4.33 -10.24 3.16
N VAL A 61 -3.68 -9.61 2.17
CA VAL A 61 -4.27 -8.55 1.35
C VAL A 61 -5.47 -9.07 0.57
N GLU A 62 -5.34 -10.20 -0.12
CA GLU A 62 -6.42 -10.77 -0.94
C GLU A 62 -7.63 -11.17 -0.08
N ARG A 63 -7.40 -11.74 1.10
CA ARG A 63 -8.49 -12.05 2.04
C ARG A 63 -9.15 -10.81 2.60
N ALA A 64 -8.41 -9.72 2.81
CA ALA A 64 -9.00 -8.45 3.22
C ALA A 64 -9.84 -7.83 2.09
N ARG A 65 -9.30 -7.80 0.86
CA ARG A 65 -10.01 -7.31 -0.34
C ARG A 65 -11.31 -8.09 -0.60
N ALA A 66 -11.28 -9.41 -0.42
CA ALA A 66 -12.46 -10.26 -0.58
C ALA A 66 -13.54 -9.99 0.49
N ALA A 67 -13.13 -9.60 1.71
CA ALA A 67 -14.06 -9.24 2.78
C ALA A 67 -14.67 -7.85 2.57
N GLU A 68 -13.92 -6.92 1.98
CA GLU A 68 -14.31 -5.52 1.80
C GLU A 68 -14.20 -5.08 0.32
N PRO A 69 -15.00 -5.66 -0.60
CA PRO A 69 -14.86 -5.46 -2.04
C PRO A 69 -15.15 -4.02 -2.50
N ALA A 70 -15.82 -3.21 -1.67
CA ALA A 70 -16.08 -1.80 -1.94
C ALA A 70 -14.87 -0.89 -1.65
N ALA A 71 -13.86 -1.38 -0.93
CA ALA A 71 -12.69 -0.59 -0.56
C ALA A 71 -11.77 -0.34 -1.77
N ARG A 72 -11.33 0.91 -1.95
CA ARG A 72 -10.32 1.26 -2.95
C ARG A 72 -8.93 1.10 -2.34
N THR A 73 -8.24 0.03 -2.72
CA THR A 73 -7.01 -0.39 -2.01
C THR A 73 -5.86 -0.69 -2.95
N THR A 74 -4.65 -0.28 -2.53
CA THR A 74 -3.37 -0.81 -3.04
C THR A 74 -2.59 -1.42 -1.88
N ALA A 75 -1.66 -2.33 -2.16
CA ALA A 75 -0.79 -2.96 -1.19
C ALA A 75 0.69 -2.71 -1.50
N CYS A 76 1.49 -2.51 -0.47
CA CYS A 76 2.91 -2.27 -0.56
C CYS A 76 3.68 -3.15 0.42
N LEU A 77 4.57 -4.02 -0.09
CA LEU A 77 5.44 -4.84 0.75
C LEU A 77 6.82 -4.20 0.89
N ASP A 78 7.28 -4.04 2.12
CA ASP A 78 8.65 -3.65 2.39
C ASP A 78 9.61 -4.83 2.24
N CYS A 79 10.41 -4.80 1.18
CA CYS A 79 11.37 -5.84 0.83
C CYS A 79 12.77 -5.55 1.37
N GLY A 80 12.96 -4.48 2.15
CA GLY A 80 14.24 -4.13 2.76
C GLY A 80 15.34 -4.01 1.71
N GLU A 81 16.43 -4.77 1.89
CA GLU A 81 17.59 -4.80 0.98
C GLU A 81 17.63 -6.05 0.09
N GLU A 82 16.48 -6.71 -0.11
CA GLU A 82 16.40 -8.01 -0.80
C GLU A 82 15.68 -7.92 -2.16
N PRO A 83 16.42 -7.74 -3.28
CA PRO A 83 15.82 -7.73 -4.62
C PRO A 83 15.08 -9.04 -4.96
N GLY A 84 15.56 -10.19 -4.45
CA GLY A 84 14.90 -11.48 -4.64
C GLY A 84 13.49 -11.51 -4.04
N THR A 85 13.34 -10.94 -2.85
CA THR A 85 12.07 -10.77 -2.13
C THR A 85 11.13 -9.83 -2.89
N ALA A 86 11.66 -8.70 -3.39
CA ALA A 86 10.90 -7.79 -4.26
C ALA A 86 10.39 -8.49 -5.53
N MET A 87 11.26 -9.23 -6.23
CA MET A 87 10.86 -9.97 -7.43
C MET A 87 9.81 -11.06 -7.14
N ALA A 88 9.88 -11.70 -5.97
CA ALA A 88 8.87 -12.65 -5.53
C ALA A 88 7.53 -11.97 -5.27
N ALA A 89 7.53 -10.80 -4.62
CA ALA A 89 6.32 -10.00 -4.40
C ALA A 89 5.62 -9.61 -5.70
N LEU A 90 6.38 -9.16 -6.71
CA LEU A 90 5.85 -8.83 -8.02
C LEU A 90 5.19 -10.03 -8.71
N ARG A 91 5.78 -11.24 -8.58
CA ARG A 91 5.19 -12.48 -9.12
C ARG A 91 3.89 -12.88 -8.42
N HIS A 92 3.72 -12.50 -7.14
CA HIS A 92 2.49 -12.72 -6.40
C HIS A 92 1.39 -11.70 -6.71
N GLY A 93 1.67 -10.67 -7.51
CA GLY A 93 0.70 -9.66 -7.91
C GLY A 93 0.54 -8.51 -6.92
N ILE A 94 1.51 -8.29 -6.02
CA ILE A 94 1.48 -7.16 -5.09
C ILE A 94 1.66 -5.84 -5.87
N ASP A 95 0.79 -4.86 -5.61
CA ASP A 95 0.71 -3.60 -6.38
C ASP A 95 2.00 -2.77 -6.33
N ALA A 96 2.71 -2.80 -5.19
CA ALA A 96 3.93 -2.05 -4.99
C ALA A 96 4.91 -2.72 -4.01
N VAL A 97 6.19 -2.37 -4.13
CA VAL A 97 7.23 -2.76 -3.18
C VAL A 97 8.11 -1.57 -2.82
N THR A 98 8.62 -1.54 -1.58
CA THR A 98 9.77 -0.71 -1.21
C THR A 98 11.02 -1.57 -1.21
N LEU A 99 12.11 -1.04 -1.76
CA LEU A 99 13.40 -1.72 -1.87
C LEU A 99 14.51 -0.68 -1.69
N SER A 100 15.46 -1.00 -0.82
CA SER A 100 16.72 -0.28 -0.68
C SER A 100 17.80 -1.09 -1.41
N ALA A 101 18.27 -0.57 -2.54
CA ALA A 101 19.31 -1.22 -3.34
C ALA A 101 20.10 -0.18 -4.14
N ALA A 102 21.21 -0.61 -4.74
CA ALA A 102 21.95 0.24 -5.66
C ALA A 102 21.08 0.71 -6.84
N PRO A 103 21.32 1.91 -7.41
CA PRO A 103 20.45 2.49 -8.44
C PRO A 103 20.23 1.61 -9.67
N ASP A 104 21.24 0.83 -10.07
CA ASP A 104 21.16 -0.07 -11.21
C ASP A 104 20.27 -1.30 -10.92
N ILE A 105 20.26 -1.78 -9.68
CA ILE A 105 19.35 -2.83 -9.21
C ILE A 105 17.93 -2.30 -9.10
N LEU A 106 17.75 -1.10 -8.53
CA LEU A 106 16.44 -0.45 -8.45
C LEU A 106 15.83 -0.26 -9.84
N ALA A 107 16.61 0.18 -10.83
CA ALA A 107 16.14 0.36 -12.19
C ALA A 107 15.65 -0.96 -12.81
N LYS A 108 16.37 -2.06 -12.61
CA LYS A 108 15.97 -3.39 -13.11
C LYS A 108 14.69 -3.90 -12.44
N VAL A 109 14.58 -3.74 -11.12
CA VAL A 109 13.38 -4.17 -10.39
C VAL A 109 12.19 -3.28 -10.74
N ALA A 110 12.39 -1.97 -10.95
CA ALA A 110 11.35 -1.05 -11.39
C ALA A 110 10.83 -1.39 -12.80
N ASP A 111 11.70 -1.77 -13.73
CA ASP A 111 11.31 -2.24 -15.06
C ASP A 111 10.48 -3.54 -14.96
N ALA A 112 10.94 -4.52 -14.16
CA ALA A 112 10.19 -5.73 -13.90
C ALA A 112 8.82 -5.46 -13.24
N ALA A 113 8.77 -4.51 -12.31
CA ALA A 113 7.53 -4.10 -11.66
C ALA A 113 6.55 -3.51 -12.67
N GLN A 114 7.02 -2.60 -13.53
CA GLN A 114 6.19 -2.01 -14.58
C GLN A 114 5.61 -3.08 -15.53
N GLN A 115 6.43 -4.06 -15.94
CA GLN A 115 5.99 -5.18 -16.78
C GLN A 115 4.94 -6.06 -16.08
N ALA A 116 4.98 -6.14 -14.75
CA ALA A 116 4.01 -6.85 -13.92
C ALA A 116 2.78 -6.01 -13.54
N GLY A 117 2.68 -4.74 -13.98
CA GLY A 117 1.60 -3.83 -13.58
C GLY A 117 1.73 -3.26 -12.16
N ALA A 118 2.89 -3.41 -11.55
CA ALA A 118 3.23 -2.98 -10.20
C ALA A 118 4.28 -1.86 -10.20
N ARG A 119 4.69 -1.38 -9.03
CA ARG A 119 5.65 -0.26 -8.89
C ARG A 119 6.67 -0.50 -7.78
N VAL A 120 7.90 -0.05 -8.01
CA VAL A 120 8.83 0.23 -6.90
C VAL A 120 8.57 1.64 -6.41
N VAL A 121 8.30 1.80 -5.13
CA VAL A 121 7.98 3.10 -4.50
C VAL A 121 8.92 3.36 -3.34
N PRO A 122 9.18 4.63 -2.97
CA PRO A 122 9.84 4.92 -1.71
C PRO A 122 8.94 4.51 -0.53
N PRO A 123 9.52 4.26 0.66
CA PRO A 123 8.74 4.17 1.89
C PRO A 123 7.81 5.37 2.05
N PRO A 124 6.59 5.18 2.59
CA PRO A 124 5.70 6.30 2.85
C PRO A 124 6.36 7.28 3.82
N ALA A 125 6.26 8.58 3.54
CA ALA A 125 6.79 9.61 4.43
C ALA A 125 6.08 9.63 5.79
N ASN A 126 4.80 9.26 5.80
CA ASN A 126 4.00 9.09 7.01
C ASN A 126 2.97 7.97 6.80
N ALA A 127 2.73 7.17 7.83
CA ALA A 127 1.77 6.09 7.85
C ALA A 127 1.24 5.88 9.28
N LEU A 128 -0.06 5.60 9.42
CA LEU A 128 -0.61 5.13 10.69
C LEU A 128 -0.24 3.66 10.87
N ASP A 129 0.43 3.32 11.96
CA ASP A 129 0.71 1.93 12.29
C ASP A 129 -0.37 1.35 13.21
N MET A 130 -1.05 0.30 12.74
CA MET A 130 -2.12 -0.38 13.48
C MET A 130 -1.64 -1.10 14.75
N ALA A 131 -0.32 -1.29 14.93
CA ALA A 131 0.26 -1.75 16.19
C ALA A 131 0.41 -0.65 17.25
N GLU A 132 0.29 0.63 16.88
CA GLU A 132 0.38 1.74 17.84
C GLU A 132 -0.84 1.81 18.77
N ALA A 133 -0.60 2.24 20.01
CA ALA A 133 -1.65 2.46 20.97
C ALA A 133 -2.69 3.48 20.44
N GLY A 134 -3.95 3.06 20.40
CA GLY A 134 -5.05 3.92 19.94
C GLY A 134 -5.11 4.14 18.43
N ALA A 135 -4.33 3.43 17.61
CA ALA A 135 -4.42 3.51 16.15
C ALA A 135 -5.83 3.24 15.64
N GLU A 136 -6.52 2.24 16.18
CA GLU A 136 -7.92 1.94 15.81
C GLU A 136 -8.86 3.13 15.99
N ARG A 137 -8.67 3.95 17.04
CA ARG A 137 -9.50 5.14 17.27
C ARG A 137 -9.18 6.27 16.31
N ARG A 138 -7.92 6.37 15.85
CA ARG A 138 -7.45 7.42 14.94
C ARG A 138 -7.68 7.10 13.47
N LEU A 139 -7.94 5.83 13.14
CA LEU A 139 -8.00 5.32 11.77
C LEU A 139 -8.95 6.11 10.87
N ASP A 140 -10.17 6.39 11.33
CA ASP A 140 -11.17 7.10 10.54
C ASP A 140 -10.72 8.54 10.23
N ASP A 141 -10.15 9.26 11.20
CA ASP A 141 -9.66 10.63 11.03
C ASP A 141 -8.41 10.68 10.16
N TRP A 142 -7.51 9.71 10.33
CA TRP A 142 -6.34 9.50 9.48
C TRP A 142 -6.72 9.31 8.01
N LEU A 143 -7.75 8.52 7.72
CA LEU A 143 -8.23 8.28 6.36
C LEU A 143 -8.91 9.50 5.73
N ARG A 144 -9.56 10.36 6.53
CA ARG A 144 -10.12 11.64 6.06
C ARG A 144 -9.04 12.67 5.75
N GLY A 145 -7.89 12.56 6.42
CA GLY A 145 -6.80 13.53 6.38
C GLY A 145 -6.92 14.61 7.44
N ASP A 146 -7.72 14.38 8.49
CA ASP A 146 -8.00 15.33 9.58
C ASP A 146 -6.90 15.32 10.66
N THR A 147 -5.82 14.58 10.46
CA THR A 147 -4.64 14.64 11.32
C THR A 147 -3.74 15.77 10.86
N ASP A 148 -3.82 16.90 11.58
CA ASP A 148 -2.88 18.01 11.48
C ASP A 148 -1.44 17.46 11.50
N HIS A 149 -0.67 17.83 10.46
CA HIS A 149 0.75 17.58 10.38
C HIS A 149 1.44 18.62 11.26
N ASP A 150 1.77 18.25 12.50
CA ASP A 150 2.60 19.04 13.41
C ASP A 150 4.10 18.71 13.21
#